data_AF-A0A2I2UEQ6-F1
#
_entry.id   AF-A0A2I2UEQ6-F1
#
_cell.length_a   1.000
_cell.length_b   1.000
_cell.length_c   1.000
_cell.angle_alpha   90.00
_cell.angle_beta   90.00
_cell.angle_gamma   90.00
#
_symmetry.space_group_name_H-M   'P 1'
#
loop_
_entity.id
_entity.type
_entity.pdbx_description
1 polymer ?
#
loop_
_entity_poly.entity_id
_entity_poly.type
_entity_poly.pdbx_seq_one_letter_code
_entity_poly.pdbx_strand_id
1 'polypeptide(L)'
;SELVSGFNVEYAAGPFALFFLAEYANIIIINILTTILFFGAFHSPYIPELYTINFTVKTLLLTTTFLWIRASYPRFRYDQLIHLL
;
A
#
# COMPACT_ATOMS: atom_id res chain seq x y z
N SER A 1 -11.86 -15.57 9.05
CA SER A 1 -11.35 -15.97 7.70
C SER A 1 -12.51 -16.46 6.84
N GLU A 2 -13.45 -15.58 6.52
CA GLU A 2 -14.84 -16.01 6.25
C GLU A 2 -15.23 -15.96 4.77
N LEU A 3 -14.32 -15.55 3.89
CA LEU A 3 -14.46 -15.78 2.45
C LEU A 3 -13.09 -16.28 1.99
N VAL A 4 -13.01 -17.59 1.74
CA VAL A 4 -11.88 -18.24 1.06
C VAL A 4 -11.57 -17.42 -0.18
N SER A 5 -10.47 -16.67 -0.16
CA SER A 5 -9.86 -15.93 -1.27
C SER A 5 -10.79 -15.19 -2.25
N GLY A 6 -11.99 -14.74 -1.86
CA GLY A 6 -12.92 -13.94 -2.66
C GLY A 6 -12.98 -14.30 -4.16
N PHE A 7 -12.65 -13.33 -5.01
CA PHE A 7 -12.61 -13.45 -6.48
C PHE A 7 -11.38 -14.20 -7.03
N ASN A 8 -10.39 -14.50 -6.20
CA ASN A 8 -9.13 -15.12 -6.61
C ASN A 8 -9.16 -16.66 -6.56
N VAL A 9 -10.28 -17.27 -6.11
CA VAL A 9 -10.41 -18.73 -5.89
C VAL A 9 -10.36 -19.55 -7.18
N GLU A 10 -10.83 -18.99 -8.29
CA GLU A 10 -10.99 -19.73 -9.54
C GLU A 10 -9.71 -19.74 -10.41
N TYR A 11 -8.70 -18.94 -10.03
CA TYR A 11 -7.50 -18.79 -10.82
C TYR A 11 -6.43 -19.81 -10.46
N ALA A 12 -5.84 -20.44 -11.49
CA ALA A 12 -4.63 -21.24 -11.35
C ALA A 12 -3.45 -20.37 -10.85
N ALA A 13 -2.37 -21.03 -10.41
CA ALA A 13 -1.24 -20.37 -9.74
C ALA A 13 -0.61 -19.18 -10.51
N GLY A 14 -0.63 -19.22 -11.85
CA GLY A 14 -0.10 -18.14 -12.71
C GLY A 14 -0.90 -16.83 -12.60
N PRO A 15 -2.17 -16.79 -13.03
CA PRO A 15 -3.01 -15.60 -12.91
C PRO A 15 -3.21 -15.14 -11.46
N PHE A 16 -3.24 -16.08 -10.50
CA PHE A 16 -3.26 -15.76 -9.07
C PHE A 16 -2.05 -14.90 -8.67
N ALA A 17 -0.83 -15.25 -9.09
CA ALA A 17 0.37 -14.48 -8.78
C ALA A 17 0.30 -13.03 -9.31
N LEU A 18 -0.33 -12.82 -10.47
CA LEU A 18 -0.51 -11.48 -11.04
C LEU A 18 -1.46 -10.62 -10.19
N PHE A 19 -2.53 -11.19 -9.64
CA PHE A 19 -3.43 -10.47 -8.74
C PHE A 19 -2.75 -10.08 -7.43
N PHE A 20 -1.95 -10.97 -6.84
CA PHE A 20 -1.15 -10.63 -5.65
C PHE A 20 -0.14 -9.53 -5.94
N LEU A 21 0.57 -9.63 -7.07
CA LEU A 21 1.51 -8.60 -7.49
C LEU A 21 0.82 -7.24 -7.68
N ALA A 22 -0.36 -7.24 -8.32
CA ALA A 22 -1.13 -6.03 -8.55
C ALA A 22 -1.64 -5.41 -7.23
N GLU A 23 -2.09 -6.20 -6.26
CA GLU A 23 -2.49 -5.70 -4.94
C GLU A 23 -1.32 -5.02 -4.22
N TYR A 24 -0.15 -5.65 -4.20
CA TYR A 24 1.04 -5.05 -3.58
C TYR A 24 1.55 -3.82 -4.34
N ALA A 25 1.51 -3.84 -5.67
CA ALA A 25 1.84 -2.67 -6.48
C ALA A 25 0.91 -1.50 -6.17
N ASN A 26 -0.40 -1.75 -6.02
CA ASN A 26 -1.38 -0.72 -5.66
C ASN A 26 -1.10 -0.12 -4.28
N ILE A 27 -0.74 -0.94 -3.27
CA ILE A 27 -0.35 -0.43 -1.95
C ILE A 27 0.85 0.51 -2.06
N ILE A 28 1.86 0.14 -2.84
CA ILE A 28 3.06 0.98 -3.05
C ILE A 28 2.70 2.28 -3.78
N ILE A 29 1.88 2.21 -4.83
CA ILE A 29 1.45 3.38 -5.62
C ILE A 29 0.67 4.37 -4.76
N ILE A 30 -0.25 3.89 -3.91
CA ILE A 30 -1.03 4.75 -3.02
C ILE A 30 -0.08 5.45 -2.02
N ASN A 31 0.89 4.72 -1.44
CA ASN A 31 1.88 5.31 -0.54
C ASN A 31 2.79 6.34 -1.22
N ILE A 32 3.19 6.08 -2.47
CA ILE A 32 3.91 7.03 -3.31
C ILE A 32 3.09 8.31 -3.50
N LEU A 33 1.81 8.16 -3.88
CA LEU A 33 0.91 9.29 -4.10
C LEU A 33 0.67 10.10 -2.82
N THR A 34 0.45 9.44 -1.68
CA THR A 34 0.33 10.10 -0.38
C THR A 34 1.62 10.85 -0.01
N THR A 35 2.79 10.28 -0.27
CA THR A 35 4.07 10.96 -0.01
C THR A 35 4.22 12.21 -0.87
N ILE A 36 3.86 12.15 -2.15
CA ILE A 36 3.93 13.31 -3.05
C ILE A 36 2.96 14.41 -2.60
N LEU A 37 1.72 14.05 -2.28
CA LEU A 37 0.67 15.03 -1.95
C LEU A 37 0.85 15.68 -0.58
N PHE A 38 1.23 14.92 0.45
CA PHE A 38 1.26 15.41 1.83
C PHE A 38 2.67 15.57 2.41
N PHE A 39 3.65 14.79 1.94
CA PHE A 39 5.00 14.74 2.53
C PHE A 39 6.10 15.03 1.51
N GLY A 40 5.91 16.06 0.67
CA GLY A 40 6.87 16.50 -0.32
C GLY A 40 8.32 16.55 0.20
N ALA A 41 9.26 16.06 -0.59
CA ALA A 41 10.69 16.10 -0.26
C ALA A 41 11.34 17.38 -0.81
N PHE A 42 12.41 17.82 -0.16
CA PHE A 42 13.19 18.96 -0.63
C PHE A 42 13.84 18.62 -1.97
N HIS A 43 13.55 19.41 -3.01
CA HIS A 43 14.14 19.24 -4.33
C HIS A 43 15.23 20.30 -4.53
N SER A 44 16.49 19.86 -4.59
CA SER A 44 17.60 20.71 -5.02
C SER A 44 17.98 20.37 -6.46
N PRO A 45 17.99 21.35 -7.39
CA PRO A 45 18.34 21.09 -8.80
C PRO A 45 19.81 20.68 -8.97
N TYR A 46 20.68 20.97 -7.98
CA TYR A 46 22.10 20.61 -8.02
C TYR A 46 22.38 19.19 -7.56
N ILE A 47 21.49 18.59 -6.76
CA ILE A 47 21.64 17.24 -6.19
C ILE A 47 20.26 16.56 -6.22
N PRO A 48 19.80 16.05 -7.38
CA PRO A 48 18.51 15.41 -7.50
C PRO A 48 18.42 14.10 -6.70
N GLU A 49 19.56 13.46 -6.40
CA GLU A 49 19.62 12.21 -5.62
C GLU A 49 19.07 12.39 -4.20
N LEU A 50 19.24 13.58 -3.63
CA LEU A 50 18.76 13.89 -2.28
C LEU A 50 17.23 13.88 -2.21
N TYR A 51 16.56 14.32 -3.28
CA TYR A 51 15.12 14.22 -3.41
C TYR A 51 14.70 12.75 -3.46
N THR A 52 15.33 11.95 -4.31
CA THR A 52 15.02 10.52 -4.47
C THR A 52 15.20 9.76 -3.16
N ILE A 53 16.32 9.96 -2.46
CA ILE A 53 16.59 9.27 -1.19
C ILE A 53 15.55 9.65 -0.13
N ASN A 54 15.29 10.94 0.05
CA ASN A 54 14.34 11.42 1.06
C ASN A 54 12.90 10.94 0.73
N PHE A 55 12.53 10.98 -0.54
CA PHE A 55 11.27 10.43 -1.02
C PHE A 55 11.16 8.92 -0.76
N THR A 56 12.16 8.13 -1.14
CA THR A 56 12.16 6.66 -0.95
C THR A 56 12.13 6.27 0.53
N VAL A 57 12.83 7.00 1.41
CA VAL A 57 12.77 6.73 2.85
C VAL A 57 11.37 7.02 3.40
N LYS A 58 10.74 8.13 3.01
CA LYS A 58 9.37 8.45 3.44
C LYS A 58 8.35 7.44 2.93
N THR A 59 8.44 7.01 1.67
CA THR A 59 7.54 6.00 1.13
C THR A 59 7.72 4.64 1.82
N LEU A 60 8.96 4.24 2.13
CA LEU A 60 9.24 3.02 2.90
C LEU A 60 8.68 3.09 4.33
N LEU A 61 8.80 4.24 4.99
CA LEU A 61 8.18 4.42 6.30
C LEU A 61 6.66 4.26 6.23
N LEU A 62 6.00 4.87 5.24
CA LEU A 62 4.55 4.70 5.06
C LEU A 62 4.15 3.25 4.70
N THR A 63 4.94 2.54 3.88
CA THR A 63 4.62 1.14 3.57
C THR A 63 4.78 0.25 4.81
N THR A 64 5.78 0.51 5.67
CA THR A 64 5.94 -0.21 6.94
C THR A 64 4.81 0.06 7.93
N THR A 65 4.28 1.29 8.00
CA THR A 65 3.10 1.57 8.83
C THR A 65 1.86 0.86 8.32
N PHE A 66 1.65 0.76 7.00
CA PHE A 66 0.58 -0.06 6.41
C PHE A 66 0.70 -1.54 6.79
N LEU A 67 1.90 -2.10 6.74
CA LEU A 67 2.16 -3.48 7.17
C LEU A 67 1.91 -3.66 8.68
N TRP A 68 2.29 -2.67 9.48
CA TRP A 68 2.07 -2.70 10.93
C TRP A 68 0.57 -2.67 11.27
N ILE A 69 -0.20 -1.77 10.65
CA ILE A 69 -1.67 -1.70 10.82
C ILE A 69 -2.31 -3.05 10.47
N ARG A 70 -1.90 -3.67 9.36
CA ARG A 70 -2.39 -4.99 8.95
C ARG A 70 -2.06 -6.10 9.95
N ALA A 71 -0.94 -5.99 10.66
CA ALA A 71 -0.52 -6.97 11.67
C ALA A 71 -1.20 -6.76 13.04
N SER A 72 -1.51 -5.51 13.41
CA SER A 72 -2.01 -5.18 14.76
C SER A 72 -3.53 -5.15 14.89
N TYR A 73 -4.27 -4.83 13.83
CA TYR A 73 -5.73 -4.67 13.93
C TYR A 73 -6.51 -5.91 13.44
N PRO A 74 -7.54 -6.35 14.18
CA PRO A 74 -8.48 -7.34 13.68
C PRO A 74 -9.33 -6.77 12.55
N ARG A 75 -9.80 -7.64 11.65
CA ARG A 75 -10.62 -7.22 10.50
C ARG A 75 -11.99 -6.69 10.97
N PHE A 76 -12.40 -5.53 10.48
CA PHE A 76 -13.75 -5.01 10.70
C PHE A 76 -14.79 -5.78 9.88
N ARG A 77 -15.99 -5.94 10.43
CA ARG A 77 -17.14 -6.48 9.68
C ARG A 77 -17.62 -5.44 8.67
N TYR A 78 -18.07 -5.88 7.50
CA TYR A 78 -18.52 -5.01 6.41
C TYR A 78 -19.59 -3.99 6.85
N ASP A 79 -20.55 -4.42 7.68
CA ASP A 79 -21.60 -3.50 8.19
C ASP A 79 -21.05 -2.35 9.04
N GLN A 80 -19.99 -2.62 9.82
CA GLN A 80 -19.34 -1.59 10.65
C GLN A 80 -18.53 -0.62 9.80
N LEU A 81 -17.97 -1.09 8.68
CA LEU A 81 -17.29 -0.25 7.70
C LEU A 81 -18.27 0.72 7.03
N ILE A 82 -19.44 0.24 6.60
CA ILE A 82 -20.46 1.11 5.97
C ILE A 82 -20.94 2.18 6.94
N HIS A 83 -21.14 1.85 8.22
CA HIS A 83 -21.58 2.83 9.22
C HIS A 83 -20.49 3.84 9.59
N LEU A 84 -19.22 3.57 9.29
CA LEU A 84 -18.10 4.47 9.57
C LEU A 84 -17.91 5.54 8.46
N LEU A 85 -18.53 5.34 7.29
CA LEU A 85 -18.48 6.22 6.13
C LEU A 85 -19.66 7.19 6.13
#